data_AF-A0A650MZ65-F1
#
_entry.id   AF-A0A650MZ65-F1
#
_cell.length_a   1.000
_cell.length_b   1.000
_cell.length_c   1.000
_cell.angle_alpha   90.00
_cell.angle_beta   90.00
_cell.angle_gamma   90.00
#
_symmetry.space_group_name_H-M   'P 1'
#
loop_
_entity.id
_entity.type
_entity.pdbx_description
1 polymer ?
#
loop_
_entity_poly.entity_id
_entity_poly.type
_entity_poly.pdbx_seq_one_letter_code
_entity_poly.pdbx_strand_id
1 'polypeptide(L)'
;MIVFQRFHYYMNNFISGDISDNDKVYYNNLKDIFSFMETRINLEDNSFLIERINYFKKNYYLSDLKSEQAMNSILGLLTYALSDLRYVSINKSEEKWKLPKKVFSIQGFRNFLRIDLFQLRFALRLSLVLCISFLFCRVTKLNHGYWYPMSAFLMLMPNSEESLLKINNRILGTIAGSCITLVLGHVFHGLNQ
;
A
#
# COMPACT_ATOMS: atom_id res chain seq x y z
N MET A 1 4.15 -18.38 -5.58
CA MET A 1 4.23 -18.85 -4.18
C MET A 1 3.82 -20.32 -4.02
N ILE A 2 2.66 -20.75 -4.55
CA ILE A 2 2.12 -22.12 -4.37
C ILE A 2 3.01 -23.24 -4.96
N VAL A 3 3.66 -23.00 -6.10
CA VAL A 3 4.52 -24.00 -6.78
C VAL A 3 5.73 -24.35 -5.92
N PHE A 4 6.41 -23.34 -5.35
CA PHE A 4 7.57 -23.53 -4.47
C PHE A 4 7.22 -24.26 -3.17
N GLN A 5 6.04 -24.00 -2.58
CA GLN A 5 5.58 -24.73 -1.40
C GLN A 5 5.39 -26.22 -1.69
N ARG A 6 4.83 -26.57 -2.85
CA ARG A 6 4.67 -27.98 -3.24
C ARG A 6 6.00 -28.65 -3.56
N PHE A 7 6.95 -27.94 -4.15
CA PHE A 7 8.32 -28.45 -4.30
C PHE A 7 8.96 -28.72 -2.94
N HIS A 8 8.83 -27.80 -1.98
CA HIS A 8 9.35 -28.01 -0.63
C HIS A 8 8.73 -29.25 0.03
N TYR A 9 7.41 -29.41 -0.07
CA TYR A 9 6.71 -30.62 0.41
C TYR A 9 7.22 -31.89 -0.29
N TYR A 10 7.47 -31.82 -1.60
CA TYR A 10 7.99 -32.93 -2.38
C TYR A 10 9.39 -33.36 -1.92
N MET A 11 10.31 -32.41 -1.82
CA MET A 11 11.69 -32.66 -1.38
C MET A 11 11.72 -33.31 0.01
N ASN A 12 10.89 -32.83 0.94
CA ASN A 12 10.93 -33.29 2.32
C ASN A 12 10.32 -34.70 2.53
N ASN A 13 9.36 -35.10 1.70
CA ASN A 13 8.64 -36.38 1.88
C ASN A 13 9.10 -37.49 0.94
N PHE A 14 9.68 -37.16 -0.22
CA PHE A 14 10.01 -38.15 -1.26
C PHE A 14 11.51 -38.28 -1.53
N ILE A 15 12.33 -37.31 -1.13
CA ILE A 15 13.79 -37.30 -1.37
C ILE A 15 14.57 -37.67 -0.10
N SER A 16 13.94 -38.39 0.82
CA SER A 16 14.53 -38.75 2.12
C SER A 16 15.38 -40.05 2.07
N GLY A 17 15.65 -40.60 0.88
CA GLY A 17 16.36 -41.87 0.69
C GLY A 17 17.33 -41.86 -0.49
N ASP A 18 17.95 -43.02 -0.75
CA ASP A 18 18.93 -43.19 -1.83
C ASP A 18 18.24 -43.10 -3.19
N ILE A 19 18.67 -42.14 -4.02
CA ILE A 19 18.03 -41.83 -5.29
C ILE A 19 18.46 -42.86 -6.33
N SER A 20 17.49 -43.57 -6.91
CA SER A 20 17.72 -44.52 -8.01
C SER A 20 18.45 -43.84 -9.18
N ASP A 21 19.35 -44.56 -9.86
CA ASP A 21 20.09 -44.00 -11.00
C ASP A 21 19.17 -43.52 -12.13
N ASN A 22 18.00 -44.14 -12.30
CA ASN A 22 16.98 -43.68 -13.25
C ASN A 22 16.35 -42.34 -12.81
N ASP A 23 16.13 -42.15 -11.51
CA ASP A 23 15.58 -40.90 -10.97
C ASP A 23 16.60 -39.76 -11.04
N LYS A 24 17.91 -40.06 -10.94
CA LYS A 24 18.97 -39.06 -11.17
C LYS A 24 18.92 -38.49 -12.59
N VAL A 25 18.68 -39.35 -13.60
CA VAL A 25 18.49 -38.92 -14.99
C VAL A 25 17.25 -38.03 -15.12
N TYR A 26 16.15 -38.39 -14.45
CA TYR A 26 14.94 -37.55 -14.40
C TYR A 26 15.25 -36.15 -13.85
N TYR A 27 15.90 -36.06 -12.68
CA TYR A 27 16.19 -34.79 -12.02
C TYR A 27 17.18 -33.92 -12.80
N ASN A 28 18.16 -34.52 -13.49
CA ASN A 28 19.06 -33.77 -14.36
C ASN A 28 18.31 -33.11 -15.53
N ASN A 29 17.44 -33.87 -16.20
CA ASN A 29 16.61 -33.31 -17.28
C ASN A 29 15.62 -32.24 -16.76
N LEU A 30 15.09 -32.44 -15.55
CA LEU A 30 14.24 -31.44 -14.89
C LEU A 30 15.04 -30.15 -14.61
N LYS A 31 16.26 -30.26 -14.09
CA LYS A 31 17.15 -29.11 -13.84
C LYS A 31 17.39 -28.29 -15.12
N ASP A 32 17.61 -28.95 -16.26
CA ASP A 32 17.83 -28.26 -17.53
C ASP A 32 16.60 -27.43 -17.95
N ILE A 33 15.38 -27.93 -17.69
CA ILE A 33 14.14 -27.17 -17.94
C ILE A 33 14.05 -25.95 -17.03
N PHE A 34 14.38 -26.09 -15.74
CA PHE A 34 14.35 -24.98 -14.79
C PHE A 34 15.40 -23.91 -15.11
N SER A 35 16.63 -24.30 -15.47
CA SER A 35 17.67 -23.37 -15.91
C SER A 35 17.26 -22.61 -17.18
N PHE A 36 16.57 -23.29 -18.09
CA PHE A 36 16.03 -22.66 -19.29
C PHE A 36 14.90 -21.67 -18.97
N MET A 37 14.03 -21.98 -18.01
CA MET A 37 13.00 -21.05 -17.54
C MET A 37 13.61 -19.80 -16.89
N GLU A 38 14.61 -19.95 -16.03
CA GLU A 38 15.25 -18.81 -15.35
C GLU A 38 15.75 -17.74 -16.32
N THR A 39 16.34 -18.18 -17.43
CA THR A 39 16.90 -17.28 -18.45
C THR A 39 15.84 -16.68 -19.38
N ARG A 40 14.71 -17.37 -19.59
CA ARG A 40 13.79 -17.10 -20.73
C ARG A 40 12.36 -16.73 -20.33
N ILE A 41 12.02 -16.73 -19.05
CA ILE A 41 10.68 -16.31 -18.59
C ILE A 41 10.41 -14.88 -19.09
N ASN A 42 9.29 -14.70 -19.80
CA ASN A 42 8.72 -13.41 -20.18
C ASN A 42 9.48 -12.59 -21.25
N LEU A 43 10.47 -13.17 -21.96
CA LEU A 43 11.23 -12.44 -22.99
C LEU A 43 10.57 -12.41 -24.37
N GLU A 44 9.92 -13.49 -24.83
CA GLU A 44 9.39 -13.57 -26.20
C GLU A 44 7.99 -14.21 -26.25
N ASP A 45 7.83 -15.43 -25.71
CA ASP A 45 6.53 -16.09 -25.51
C ASP A 45 6.72 -17.32 -24.60
N ASN A 46 5.86 -17.50 -23.59
CA ASN A 46 5.95 -18.65 -22.67
C ASN A 46 5.43 -19.96 -23.30
N SER A 47 4.90 -19.92 -24.53
CA SER A 47 4.39 -21.10 -25.26
C SER A 47 5.43 -22.22 -25.42
N PHE A 48 6.67 -21.87 -25.78
CA PHE A 48 7.77 -22.82 -25.92
C PHE A 48 8.10 -23.54 -24.60
N LEU A 49 8.04 -22.82 -23.47
CA LEU A 49 8.28 -23.40 -22.14
C LEU A 49 7.19 -24.40 -21.77
N ILE A 50 5.93 -24.09 -22.07
CA ILE A 50 4.79 -24.97 -21.81
C ILE A 50 4.90 -26.25 -22.63
N GLU A 51 5.20 -26.14 -23.92
CA GLU A 51 5.45 -27.29 -24.82
C GLU A 51 6.57 -28.20 -24.29
N ARG A 52 7.70 -27.61 -23.89
CA ARG A 52 8.86 -28.35 -23.39
C ARG A 52 8.56 -29.07 -22.07
N ILE A 53 7.81 -28.45 -21.16
CA ILE A 53 7.38 -29.09 -19.90
C ILE A 53 6.40 -30.23 -20.20
N ASN A 54 5.47 -30.06 -21.14
CA ASN A 54 4.53 -31.11 -21.54
C ASN A 54 5.24 -32.31 -22.20
N TYR A 55 6.24 -32.04 -23.04
CA TYR A 55 7.09 -33.07 -23.62
C TYR A 55 7.84 -33.85 -22.53
N PHE A 56 8.39 -33.15 -21.54
CA PHE A 56 9.09 -33.78 -20.42
C PHE A 56 8.17 -34.69 -19.61
N LYS A 57 6.96 -34.21 -19.24
CA LYS A 57 5.95 -34.99 -18.52
C LYS A 57 5.55 -36.29 -19.22
N LYS A 58 5.63 -36.34 -20.55
CA LYS A 58 5.24 -37.51 -21.36
C LYS A 58 6.38 -38.52 -21.54
N ASN A 59 7.64 -38.09 -21.46
CA ASN A 59 8.77 -38.92 -21.83
C ASN A 59 9.63 -39.36 -20.64
N TYR A 60 9.48 -38.72 -19.49
CA TYR A 60 10.27 -39.01 -18.30
C TYR A 60 9.36 -39.38 -17.13
N TYR A 61 9.72 -40.46 -16.44
CA TYR A 61 8.96 -41.06 -15.35
C TYR A 61 9.88 -41.29 -14.15
N LEU A 62 9.32 -41.22 -12.95
CA LEU A 62 10.03 -41.62 -11.73
C LEU A 62 9.76 -43.08 -11.42
N SER A 63 10.68 -43.69 -10.68
CA SER A 63 10.56 -45.08 -10.22
C SER A 63 9.38 -45.28 -9.27
N ASP A 64 9.09 -44.30 -8.41
CA ASP A 64 7.93 -44.32 -7.51
C ASP A 64 6.73 -43.57 -8.10
N LEU A 65 5.60 -44.27 -8.20
CA LEU A 65 4.36 -43.75 -8.76
C LEU A 65 3.79 -42.57 -7.96
N LYS A 66 3.95 -42.56 -6.63
CA LYS A 66 3.48 -41.44 -5.80
C LYS A 66 4.33 -40.20 -6.04
N SER A 67 5.65 -40.37 -6.11
CA SER A 67 6.60 -39.31 -6.44
C SER A 67 6.34 -38.75 -7.84
N GLU A 68 6.10 -39.62 -8.82
CA GLU A 68 5.75 -39.22 -10.19
C GLU A 68 4.46 -38.38 -10.24
N GLN A 69 3.39 -38.85 -9.58
CA GLN A 69 2.12 -38.11 -9.53
C GLN A 69 2.25 -36.76 -8.84
N ALA A 70 3.00 -36.70 -7.75
CA ALA A 70 3.28 -35.46 -7.03
C ALA A 70 4.04 -34.47 -7.93
N MET A 71 5.10 -34.92 -8.61
CA MET A 71 5.89 -34.09 -9.52
C MET A 71 5.06 -33.63 -10.74
N ASN A 72 4.30 -34.54 -11.35
CA ASN A 72 3.42 -34.21 -12.49
C ASN A 72 2.34 -33.17 -12.13
N SER A 73 1.84 -33.21 -10.90
CA SER A 73 0.91 -32.21 -10.35
C SER A 73 1.60 -30.85 -10.21
N ILE A 74 2.83 -30.83 -9.70
CA ILE A 74 3.62 -29.60 -9.56
C ILE A 74 3.92 -28.97 -10.92
N LEU A 75 4.38 -29.78 -11.88
CA LEU A 75 4.64 -29.35 -13.25
C LEU A 75 3.35 -28.88 -13.94
N GLY A 76 2.21 -29.50 -13.66
CA GLY A 76 0.90 -29.04 -14.13
C GLY A 76 0.55 -27.63 -13.64
N LEU A 77 0.74 -27.36 -12.33
CA LEU A 77 0.53 -26.02 -11.77
C LEU A 77 1.48 -24.98 -12.36
N LEU A 78 2.73 -25.37 -12.62
CA LEU A 78 3.70 -24.51 -13.29
C LEU A 78 3.26 -24.18 -14.73
N THR A 79 2.84 -25.17 -15.52
CA THR A 79 2.32 -24.94 -16.88
C THR A 79 1.08 -24.04 -16.88
N TYR A 80 0.20 -24.21 -15.90
CA TYR A 80 -0.97 -23.34 -15.72
C TYR A 80 -0.55 -21.90 -15.43
N ALA A 81 0.37 -21.69 -14.49
CA ALA A 81 0.88 -20.36 -14.14
C ALA A 81 1.56 -19.69 -15.35
N LEU A 82 2.34 -20.43 -16.14
CA LEU A 82 2.95 -19.91 -17.37
C LEU A 82 1.89 -19.53 -18.42
N SER A 83 0.82 -20.31 -18.55
CA SER A 83 -0.30 -20.01 -19.45
C SER A 83 -1.06 -18.75 -19.01
N ASP A 84 -1.27 -18.59 -17.70
CA ASP A 84 -1.92 -17.41 -17.13
C ASP A 84 -1.07 -16.15 -17.34
N LEU A 85 0.25 -16.25 -17.10
CA LEU A 85 1.20 -15.17 -17.41
C LEU A 85 1.16 -14.77 -18.88
N ARG A 86 1.08 -15.75 -19.79
CA ARG A 86 0.95 -15.52 -21.23
C ARG A 86 -0.39 -14.85 -21.57
N TYR A 87 -1.48 -15.27 -20.95
CA TYR A 87 -2.80 -14.63 -21.15
C TYR A 87 -2.77 -13.16 -20.74
N VAL A 88 -2.17 -12.86 -19.57
CA VAL A 88 -2.02 -11.49 -19.09
C VAL A 88 -1.10 -10.68 -20.00
N SER A 89 0.01 -11.22 -20.49
CA SER A 89 0.92 -10.46 -21.38
C SER A 89 0.29 -10.16 -22.74
N ILE A 90 -0.50 -11.09 -23.30
CA ILE A 90 -1.19 -10.88 -24.59
C ILE A 90 -2.34 -9.88 -24.45
N ASN A 91 -3.13 -9.96 -23.37
CA ASN A 91 -4.30 -9.08 -23.18
C ASN A 91 -3.96 -7.72 -22.59
N LYS A 92 -2.84 -7.60 -21.87
CA LYS A 92 -2.34 -6.31 -21.42
C LYS A 92 -1.48 -5.74 -22.55
N SER A 93 -2.15 -5.19 -23.57
CA SER A 93 -1.48 -4.30 -24.52
C SER A 93 -0.67 -3.32 -23.69
N GLU A 94 0.64 -3.28 -23.88
CA GLU A 94 1.50 -2.30 -23.23
C GLU A 94 1.03 -0.92 -23.66
N GLU A 95 0.06 -0.35 -22.94
CA GLU A 95 -0.15 1.09 -22.94
C GLU A 95 1.13 1.65 -22.35
N LYS A 96 2.08 1.98 -23.24
CA LYS A 96 3.31 2.68 -22.92
C LYS A 96 2.90 3.81 -22.00
N TRP A 97 3.23 3.68 -20.72
CA TRP A 97 2.81 4.62 -19.70
C TRP A 97 3.38 5.98 -20.10
N LYS A 98 2.56 6.81 -20.74
CA LYS A 98 2.97 8.15 -21.17
C LYS A 98 3.12 8.93 -19.89
N LEU A 99 4.35 9.17 -19.45
CA LEU A 99 4.58 10.08 -18.33
C LEU A 99 3.76 11.34 -18.61
N PRO A 100 2.85 11.74 -17.70
CA PRO A 100 2.10 12.96 -17.89
C PRO A 100 3.14 14.06 -18.06
N LYS A 101 3.16 14.69 -19.25
CA LYS A 101 4.03 15.83 -19.51
C LYS A 101 3.80 16.81 -18.36
N LYS A 102 4.87 17.15 -17.65
CA LYS A 102 4.81 17.92 -16.41
C LYS A 102 4.16 19.27 -16.68
N VAL A 103 2.84 19.35 -16.48
CA VAL A 103 2.08 20.60 -16.65
C VAL A 103 2.33 21.43 -15.40
N PHE A 104 3.48 22.11 -15.36
CA PHE A 104 3.64 23.25 -14.46
C PHE A 104 2.81 24.43 -14.99
N SER A 105 1.48 24.30 -14.89
CA SER A 105 0.59 25.43 -15.08
C SER A 105 0.35 26.10 -13.74
N ILE A 106 0.37 27.43 -13.71
CA ILE A 106 -0.05 28.26 -12.56
C ILE A 106 -1.50 27.97 -12.14
N GLN A 107 -2.33 27.38 -13.01
CA GLN A 107 -3.63 26.81 -12.61
C GLN A 107 -3.51 25.67 -11.57
N GLY A 108 -2.37 24.97 -11.52
CA GLY A 108 -2.05 23.96 -10.52
C GLY A 108 -1.84 24.52 -9.11
N PHE A 109 -1.41 25.79 -8.97
CA PHE A 109 -1.32 26.44 -7.66
C PHE A 109 -2.71 26.69 -7.06
N ARG A 110 -3.71 27.03 -7.89
CA ARG A 110 -5.12 27.08 -7.47
C ARG A 110 -5.66 25.68 -7.12
N ASN A 111 -5.09 24.63 -7.71
CA ASN A 111 -5.42 23.25 -7.39
C ASN A 111 -4.71 22.75 -6.11
N PHE A 112 -3.51 23.26 -5.79
CA PHE A 112 -2.87 23.10 -4.48
C PHE A 112 -3.60 23.88 -3.38
N LEU A 113 -4.12 25.07 -3.71
CA LEU A 113 -5.06 25.84 -2.90
C LEU A 113 -6.52 25.36 -3.05
N ARG A 114 -6.76 24.15 -3.58
CA ARG A 114 -8.09 23.55 -3.42
C ARG A 114 -8.28 23.28 -1.94
N ILE A 115 -9.14 24.08 -1.35
CA ILE A 115 -9.70 24.02 0.00
C ILE A 115 -10.34 22.64 0.32
N ASP A 116 -10.24 21.64 -0.55
CA ASP A 116 -10.67 20.25 -0.34
C ASP A 116 -9.69 19.41 0.48
N LEU A 117 -8.43 19.83 0.63
CA LEU A 117 -7.51 19.16 1.54
C LEU A 117 -7.91 19.50 2.99
N PHE A 118 -8.49 18.53 3.69
CA PHE A 118 -8.93 18.64 5.10
C PHE A 118 -7.87 19.30 6.00
N GLN A 119 -6.59 19.00 5.74
CA GLN A 119 -5.43 19.57 6.44
C GLN A 119 -5.33 21.10 6.31
N LEU A 120 -5.72 21.70 5.17
CA LEU A 120 -5.63 23.14 4.94
C LEU A 120 -6.74 23.91 5.67
N ARG A 121 -7.99 23.40 5.67
CA ARG A 121 -9.09 23.98 6.48
C ARG A 121 -8.75 23.93 7.96
N PHE A 122 -8.14 22.84 8.39
CA PHE A 122 -7.71 22.65 9.76
C PHE A 122 -6.61 23.62 10.17
N ALA A 123 -5.53 23.70 9.39
CA ALA A 123 -4.41 24.61 9.65
C ALA A 123 -4.84 26.07 9.66
N LEU A 124 -5.76 26.46 8.76
CA LEU A 124 -6.29 27.81 8.70
C LEU A 124 -7.13 28.18 9.94
N ARG A 125 -7.98 27.25 10.43
CA ARG A 125 -8.73 27.44 11.67
C ARG A 125 -7.79 27.58 12.88
N LEU A 126 -6.78 26.71 12.98
CA LEU A 126 -5.75 26.78 14.03
C LEU A 126 -5.02 28.13 14.00
N SER A 127 -4.59 28.58 12.82
CA SER A 127 -3.92 29.87 12.62
C SER A 127 -4.79 31.05 13.09
N LEU A 128 -6.08 31.06 12.74
CA LEU A 128 -7.02 32.10 13.19
C LEU A 128 -7.19 32.10 14.72
N VAL A 129 -7.38 30.93 15.34
CA VAL A 129 -7.56 30.84 16.80
C VAL A 129 -6.31 31.29 17.55
N LEU A 130 -5.12 30.90 17.07
CA LEU A 130 -3.85 31.36 17.63
C LEU A 130 -3.69 32.87 17.46
N CYS A 131 -3.99 33.41 16.28
CA CYS A 131 -3.90 34.83 15.99
C CYS A 131 -4.76 35.66 16.95
N ILE A 132 -6.02 35.26 17.16
CA ILE A 132 -6.93 35.92 18.12
C ILE A 132 -6.40 35.80 19.55
N SER A 133 -5.87 34.64 19.94
CA SER A 133 -5.31 34.41 21.28
C SER A 133 -4.08 35.29 21.54
N PHE A 134 -3.19 35.44 20.56
CA PHE A 134 -2.04 36.33 20.64
C PHE A 134 -2.44 37.81 20.64
N LEU A 135 -3.43 38.19 19.82
CA LEU A 135 -3.95 39.55 19.79
C LEU A 135 -4.56 39.94 21.14
N PHE A 136 -5.36 39.05 21.72
CA PHE A 136 -5.94 39.22 23.05
C PHE A 136 -4.83 39.37 24.11
N CYS A 137 -3.86 38.46 24.14
CA CYS A 137 -2.71 38.55 25.07
C CYS A 137 -1.96 39.88 24.93
N ARG A 138 -1.83 40.41 23.71
CA ARG A 138 -1.16 41.68 23.45
C ARG A 138 -1.98 42.88 23.93
N VAL A 139 -3.31 42.84 23.80
CA VAL A 139 -4.22 43.90 24.29
C VAL A 139 -4.26 43.93 25.81
N THR A 140 -4.30 42.76 26.48
CA THR A 140 -4.42 42.68 27.94
C THR A 140 -3.10 42.97 28.69
N LYS A 141 -1.95 43.09 27.99
CA LYS A 141 -0.62 43.38 28.58
C LYS A 141 -0.26 42.53 29.81
N LEU A 142 -0.68 41.27 29.84
CA LEU A 142 -0.30 40.35 30.92
C LEU A 142 1.14 39.87 30.70
N ASN A 143 2.06 40.31 31.56
CA ASN A 143 3.51 40.05 31.46
C ASN A 143 3.90 38.56 31.30
N HIS A 144 3.01 37.62 31.65
CA HIS A 144 3.23 36.17 31.54
C HIS A 144 2.09 35.41 30.85
N GLY A 145 1.31 36.07 29.97
CA GLY A 145 0.16 35.47 29.28
C GLY A 145 0.49 34.40 28.22
N TYR A 146 1.76 33.99 28.08
CA TYR A 146 2.23 33.04 27.07
C TYR A 146 1.62 31.63 27.24
N TRP A 147 1.20 31.29 28.46
CA TRP A 147 0.54 30.02 28.74
C TRP A 147 -0.82 29.88 28.03
N TYR A 148 -1.50 30.99 27.74
CA TYR A 148 -2.84 30.96 27.13
C TYR A 148 -2.79 30.54 25.64
N PRO A 149 -1.96 31.15 24.77
CA PRO A 149 -1.75 30.63 23.42
C PRO A 149 -1.19 29.21 23.38
N MET A 150 -0.33 28.84 24.34
CA MET A 150 0.26 27.50 24.39
C MET A 150 -0.77 26.43 24.78
N SER A 151 -1.67 26.73 25.72
CA SER A 151 -2.77 25.84 26.09
C SER A 151 -3.77 25.67 24.96
N ALA A 152 -4.09 26.75 24.24
CA ALA A 152 -4.93 26.69 23.04
C ALA A 152 -4.26 25.86 21.92
N PHE A 153 -2.95 26.02 21.71
CA PHE A 153 -2.19 25.25 20.73
C PHE A 153 -2.21 23.75 21.04
N LEU A 154 -1.94 23.36 22.30
CA LEU A 154 -1.92 21.96 22.72
C LEU A 154 -3.31 21.30 22.65
N MET A 155 -4.37 22.01 23.01
CA MET A 155 -5.75 21.52 22.84
C MET A 155 -6.15 21.33 21.37
N LEU A 156 -5.57 22.13 20.47
CA LEU A 156 -5.87 22.08 19.05
C LEU A 156 -4.87 21.21 18.27
N MET A 157 -3.82 20.66 18.90
CA MET A 157 -2.88 19.78 18.22
C MET A 157 -3.61 18.49 17.80
N PRO A 158 -3.76 18.20 16.49
CA PRO A 158 -4.54 17.06 16.05
C PRO A 158 -3.68 15.78 16.13
N ASN A 159 -4.12 14.77 16.88
CA ASN A 159 -3.67 13.40 16.64
C ASN A 159 -4.33 12.92 15.33
N SER A 160 -3.67 13.21 14.21
CA SER A 160 -4.18 13.03 12.85
C SER A 160 -4.30 11.58 12.38
N GLU A 161 -3.94 10.59 13.20
CA GLU A 161 -3.74 9.23 12.71
C GLU A 161 -4.88 8.24 13.04
N GLU A 162 -5.74 8.47 14.05
CA GLU A 162 -6.67 7.40 14.49
C GLU A 162 -8.15 7.79 14.70
N SER A 163 -8.62 8.99 14.32
CA SER A 163 -10.01 9.40 14.68
C SER A 163 -10.78 10.20 13.63
N LEU A 164 -10.72 9.75 12.37
CA LEU A 164 -11.35 10.45 11.23
C LEU A 164 -12.90 10.45 11.20
N LEU A 165 -13.62 9.73 12.07
CA LEU A 165 -15.07 9.55 11.90
C LEU A 165 -15.99 9.98 13.06
N LYS A 166 -15.50 10.36 14.26
CA LYS A 166 -16.41 10.65 15.42
C LYS A 166 -16.19 11.98 16.16
N ILE A 167 -15.19 12.77 15.80
CA ILE A 167 -14.75 13.92 16.62
C ILE A 167 -15.42 15.27 16.26
N ASN A 168 -16.04 15.40 15.07
CA ASN A 168 -16.53 16.69 14.58
C ASN A 168 -17.59 17.35 15.48
N ASN A 169 -18.51 16.56 16.06
CA ASN A 169 -19.60 17.10 16.88
C ASN A 169 -19.12 17.62 18.25
N ARG A 170 -18.02 17.11 18.79
CA ARG A 170 -17.46 17.61 20.06
C ARG A 170 -16.72 18.93 19.87
N ILE A 171 -16.00 19.08 18.76
CA ILE A 171 -15.25 20.31 18.44
C ILE A 171 -16.21 21.48 18.15
N LEU A 172 -17.33 21.21 17.47
CA LEU A 172 -18.34 22.24 17.18
C LEU A 172 -19.01 22.77 18.46
N GLY A 173 -19.27 21.88 19.42
CA GLY A 173 -19.83 22.25 20.72
C GLY A 173 -18.88 23.12 21.56
N THR A 174 -17.59 22.81 21.61
CA THR A 174 -16.61 23.61 22.38
C THR A 174 -16.39 25.00 21.77
N ILE A 175 -16.38 25.10 20.44
CA ILE A 175 -16.22 26.39 19.76
C ILE A 175 -17.44 27.28 19.95
N ALA A 176 -18.66 26.71 19.87
CA ALA A 176 -19.88 27.44 20.16
C ALA A 176 -19.90 27.94 21.61
N GLY A 177 -19.50 27.08 22.56
CA GLY A 177 -19.41 27.44 23.98
C GLY A 177 -18.41 28.55 24.27
N SER A 178 -17.20 28.49 23.70
CA SER A 178 -16.19 29.55 23.87
C SER A 178 -16.61 30.88 23.22
N CYS A 179 -17.23 30.86 22.05
CA CYS A 179 -17.77 32.08 21.43
C CYS A 179 -18.86 32.72 22.32
N ILE A 180 -19.75 31.92 22.88
CA ILE A 180 -20.82 32.39 23.77
C ILE A 180 -20.25 33.03 25.04
N THR A 181 -19.25 32.41 25.67
CA THR A 181 -18.61 32.98 26.88
C THR A 181 -17.89 34.29 26.58
N LEU A 182 -17.25 34.43 25.42
CA LEU A 182 -16.60 35.68 25.02
C LEU A 182 -17.61 36.80 24.73
N VAL A 183 -18.72 36.47 24.06
CA VAL A 183 -19.81 37.42 23.80
C VAL A 183 -20.45 37.87 25.13
N LEU A 184 -20.75 36.94 26.04
CA LEU A 184 -21.29 37.29 27.35
C LEU A 184 -20.32 38.15 28.17
N GLY A 185 -19.02 37.84 28.17
CA GLY A 185 -18.02 38.65 28.85
C GLY A 185 -17.96 40.08 28.34
N HIS A 186 -18.09 40.28 27.03
CA HIS A 186 -18.12 41.61 26.43
C HIS A 186 -19.42 42.38 26.76
N VAL A 187 -20.57 41.70 26.76
CA VAL A 187 -21.86 42.31 27.14
C VAL A 187 -21.86 42.74 28.62
N PHE A 188 -21.31 41.92 29.51
CA PHE A 188 -21.25 42.26 30.94
C PHE A 188 -20.26 43.38 31.25
N HIS A 189 -19.12 43.47 30.57
CA HIS A 189 -18.20 44.61 30.74
C HIS A 189 -18.78 45.92 30.19
N GLY A 190 -19.67 45.85 29.18
CA GLY A 190 -20.39 47.00 28.64
C GLY A 190 -21.54 47.51 29.51
N LEU A 191 -21.99 46.74 30.51
CA LEU A 191 -23.07 47.11 31.45
C LEU A 191 -22.56 47.72 32.76
N ASN A 192 -21.25 47.69 33.00
CA ASN A 192 -20.61 48.16 34.22
C ASN A 192 -19.85 49.50 34.02
N GLN A 193 -20.23 50.25 32.97
CA GLN A 193 -19.77 51.61 32.70
C GLN A 193 -20.89 52.62 32.93
#